data_AF-A0A6N6T6M4-F1
#
_entry.id   AF-A0A6N6T6M4-F1
#
_cell.length_a   1.000
_cell.length_b   1.000
_cell.length_c   1.000
_cell.angle_alpha   90.00
_cell.angle_beta   90.00
_cell.angle_gamma   90.00
#
_symmetry.space_group_name_H-M   'P 1'
#
loop_
_entity.id
_entity.type
_entity.pdbx_description
1 polymer ?
#
loop_
_entity_poly.entity_id
_entity_poly.type
_entity_poly.pdbx_seq_one_letter_code
_entity_poly.pdbx_strand_id
1 'polypeptide(L)'
;MTAAVDFSDLPLVAPEKLAVPMRFLIDSGRGLALLRGLSHAELREIDHAVWLAFGDDPAGRLALVLRFRAFAEVFTCSRLRSLFLKRGLALLAPALKVAAGMRLNMERGFNPHKFAVALEGLLSELDRARVPDRYGQAEMLEAAIA
;
A
#
# COMPACT_ATOMS: atom_id res chain seq x y z
N MET A 1 -10.92 -16.00 29.52
CA MET A 1 -9.49 -15.62 29.60
C MET A 1 -9.18 -14.78 28.37
N THR A 2 -9.23 -13.46 28.51
CA THR A 2 -8.96 -12.52 27.41
C THR A 2 -7.44 -12.41 27.30
N ALA A 3 -6.84 -13.13 26.36
CA ALA A 3 -5.44 -12.91 26.04
C ALA A 3 -5.32 -11.44 25.60
N ALA A 4 -4.56 -10.64 26.36
CA ALA A 4 -4.22 -9.28 25.95
C ALA A 4 -3.50 -9.42 24.61
N VAL A 5 -4.18 -9.01 23.53
CA VAL A 5 -3.56 -8.95 22.22
C VAL A 5 -2.36 -8.03 22.37
N ASP A 6 -1.15 -8.54 22.13
CA ASP A 6 0.03 -7.70 22.07
C ASP A 6 -0.09 -6.82 20.82
N PHE A 7 -0.53 -5.59 21.03
CA PHE A 7 -0.79 -4.60 19.99
C PHE A 7 0.51 -4.06 19.35
N SER A 8 1.68 -4.45 19.86
CA SER A 8 3.01 -4.09 19.32
C SER A 8 3.35 -4.87 18.06
N ASP A 9 2.81 -6.08 17.91
CA ASP A 9 3.22 -7.07 16.92
C ASP A 9 2.04 -7.57 16.09
N LEU A 10 1.33 -6.62 15.44
CA LEU A 10 0.39 -7.02 14.40
C LEU A 10 1.12 -7.85 13.32
N PRO A 11 0.64 -9.06 13.00
CA PRO A 11 1.34 -9.99 12.11
C PRO A 11 1.45 -9.42 10.71
N LEU A 12 2.60 -9.45 10.04
CA LEU A 12 2.74 -8.94 8.66
C LEU A 12 1.69 -9.55 7.73
N VAL A 13 1.20 -8.77 6.77
CA VAL A 13 0.16 -9.18 5.84
C VAL A 13 0.74 -9.14 4.43
N ALA A 14 0.47 -10.19 3.66
CA ALA A 14 0.92 -10.27 2.28
C ALA A 14 0.37 -9.08 1.46
N PRO A 15 1.16 -8.42 0.60
CA PRO A 15 0.70 -7.28 -0.20
C PRO A 15 -0.57 -7.56 -1.00
N GLU A 16 -0.75 -8.80 -1.45
CA GLU A 16 -1.89 -9.27 -2.23
C GLU A 16 -3.19 -9.19 -1.42
N LYS A 17 -3.12 -9.45 -0.10
CA LYS A 17 -4.27 -9.32 0.79
C LYS A 17 -4.66 -7.86 1.00
N LEU A 18 -3.68 -6.95 1.07
CA LEU A 18 -3.92 -5.50 1.14
C LEU A 18 -4.50 -4.91 -0.14
N ALA A 19 -4.38 -5.61 -1.27
CA ALA A 19 -5.01 -5.20 -2.53
C ALA A 19 -6.54 -5.36 -2.50
N VAL A 20 -7.09 -6.29 -1.71
CA VAL A 20 -8.55 -6.52 -1.62
C VAL A 20 -9.32 -5.27 -1.16
N PRO A 21 -9.03 -4.66 0.01
CA PRO A 21 -9.72 -3.44 0.43
C PRO A 21 -9.44 -2.26 -0.50
N MET A 22 -8.25 -2.18 -1.12
CA MET A 22 -7.96 -1.15 -2.11
C MET A 22 -8.81 -1.31 -3.37
N ARG A 23 -8.97 -2.55 -3.86
CA ARG A 23 -9.77 -2.87 -5.03
C ARG A 23 -11.23 -2.54 -4.80
N PHE A 24 -11.75 -2.88 -3.62
CA PHE A 24 -13.09 -2.48 -3.19
C PHE A 24 -13.30 -0.96 -3.28
N LEU A 25 -12.35 -0.16 -2.78
CA LEU A 25 -12.44 1.31 -2.89
C LEU A 25 -12.41 1.79 -4.35
N ILE A 26 -11.55 1.22 -5.19
CA ILE A 26 -11.42 1.60 -6.60
C ILE A 26 -12.71 1.27 -7.36
N ASP A 27 -13.21 0.04 -7.23
CA ASP A 27 -14.41 -0.43 -7.92
C ASP A 27 -15.67 0.32 -7.44
N SER A 28 -15.66 0.83 -6.20
CA SER A 28 -16.70 1.71 -5.67
C SER A 28 -16.56 3.19 -6.10
N GLY A 29 -15.60 3.54 -6.95
CA GLY A 29 -15.34 4.94 -7.35
C GLY A 29 -14.74 5.82 -6.26
N ARG A 30 -14.26 5.22 -5.15
CA ARG A 30 -13.76 5.90 -3.94
C ARG A 30 -12.24 5.86 -3.78
N GLY A 31 -11.49 5.60 -4.85
CA GLY A 31 -10.01 5.56 -4.80
C GLY A 31 -9.35 6.85 -4.26
N LEU A 32 -9.99 8.01 -4.45
CA LEU A 32 -9.51 9.30 -3.94
C LEU A 32 -9.86 9.54 -2.45
N ALA A 33 -10.69 8.69 -1.83
CA ALA A 33 -11.03 8.81 -0.42
C ALA A 33 -9.79 8.74 0.50
N LEU A 34 -8.72 8.08 0.05
CA LEU A 34 -7.43 8.07 0.75
C LEU A 34 -6.88 9.47 1.02
N LEU A 35 -7.15 10.45 0.15
CA LEU A 35 -6.60 11.80 0.30
C LEU A 35 -7.21 12.57 1.47
N ARG A 36 -8.43 12.22 1.86
CA ARG A 36 -9.15 12.81 3.00
C ARG A 36 -9.17 11.92 4.24
N GLY A 37 -8.61 10.70 4.13
CA GLY A 37 -8.79 9.64 5.12
C GLY A 37 -10.17 8.97 5.00
N LEU A 38 -10.31 7.77 5.57
CA LEU A 38 -11.55 7.02 5.51
C LEU A 38 -12.43 7.33 6.71
N SER A 39 -13.72 7.56 6.45
CA SER A 39 -14.73 7.69 7.50
C SER A 39 -15.01 6.34 8.16
N HIS A 40 -15.62 6.36 9.36
CA HIS A 40 -16.06 5.14 10.04
C HIS A 40 -17.06 4.30 9.22
N ALA A 41 -17.90 4.93 8.40
CA ALA A 41 -18.82 4.22 7.52
C ALA A 41 -18.05 3.46 6.43
N GLU A 42 -17.11 4.13 5.74
CA GLU A 42 -16.26 3.50 4.73
C GLU A 42 -15.41 2.37 5.30
N LEU A 43 -14.87 2.55 6.51
CA LEU A 43 -14.11 1.50 7.19
C LEU A 43 -14.96 0.26 7.51
N ARG A 44 -16.24 0.45 7.87
CA ARG A 44 -17.16 -0.68 8.11
C ARG A 44 -17.49 -1.43 6.82
N GLU A 45 -17.67 -0.73 5.71
CA GLU A 45 -17.88 -1.37 4.40
C GLU A 45 -16.65 -2.15 3.95
N ILE A 46 -15.45 -1.61 4.17
CA ILE A 46 -14.19 -2.30 3.91
C ILE A 46 -14.07 -3.56 4.78
N ASP A 47 -14.35 -3.47 6.08
CA ASP A 47 -14.31 -4.64 6.97
C ASP A 47 -15.26 -5.74 6.48
N HIS A 48 -16.46 -5.39 6.05
CA HIS A 48 -17.40 -6.34 5.46
C HIS A 48 -16.86 -6.97 4.15
N ALA A 49 -16.27 -6.17 3.26
CA ALA A 49 -15.66 -6.69 2.03
C ALA A 49 -14.48 -7.65 2.31
N VAL A 50 -13.66 -7.32 3.32
CA VAL A 50 -12.55 -8.18 3.76
C VAL A 50 -13.09 -9.46 4.41
N TRP A 51 -14.17 -9.38 5.20
CA TRP A 51 -14.81 -10.55 5.81
C TRP A 51 -15.28 -11.56 4.76
N LEU A 52 -15.94 -11.10 3.69
CA LEU A 52 -16.38 -11.96 2.59
C LEU A 52 -15.21 -12.64 1.86
N ALA A 53 -14.00 -12.05 1.90
CA ALA A 53 -12.84 -12.56 1.18
C ALA A 53 -11.95 -13.53 2.01
N PHE A 54 -11.98 -13.48 3.34
CA PHE A 54 -11.00 -14.17 4.21
C PHE A 54 -11.58 -14.87 5.45
N GLY A 55 -12.84 -15.31 5.39
CA GLY A 55 -13.71 -15.70 6.53
C GLY A 55 -13.13 -16.57 7.67
N ASP A 56 -12.07 -17.35 7.45
CA ASP A 56 -11.58 -18.36 8.41
C ASP A 56 -10.41 -17.90 9.31
N ASP A 57 -9.89 -16.67 9.16
CA ASP A 57 -8.79 -16.13 9.98
C ASP A 57 -9.14 -14.78 10.64
N PRO A 58 -9.74 -14.79 11.84
CA PRO A 58 -10.12 -13.55 12.54
C PRO A 58 -8.93 -12.64 12.87
N ALA A 59 -7.76 -13.19 13.20
CA ALA A 59 -6.60 -12.41 13.61
C ALA A 59 -5.92 -11.76 12.40
N GLY A 60 -5.70 -12.52 11.32
CA GLY A 60 -5.15 -11.98 10.08
C GLY A 60 -6.09 -10.96 9.42
N ARG A 61 -7.41 -11.15 9.53
CA ARG A 61 -8.38 -10.14 9.09
C ARG A 61 -8.25 -8.84 9.87
N LEU A 62 -8.23 -8.91 11.19
CA LEU A 62 -8.11 -7.72 12.03
C LEU A 62 -6.81 -6.97 11.69
N ALA A 63 -5.71 -7.70 11.54
CA ALA A 63 -4.43 -7.14 11.12
C ALA A 63 -4.47 -6.47 9.73
N LEU A 64 -5.21 -7.07 8.79
CA LEU A 64 -5.42 -6.53 7.45
C LEU A 64 -6.23 -5.22 7.49
N VAL A 65 -7.36 -5.19 8.19
CA VAL A 65 -8.22 -3.99 8.31
C VAL A 65 -7.49 -2.86 9.02
N LEU A 66 -6.79 -3.15 10.11
CA LEU A 66 -6.01 -2.14 10.85
C LEU A 66 -4.87 -1.58 10.02
N ARG A 67 -4.14 -2.43 9.28
CA ARG A 67 -3.11 -1.96 8.33
C ARG A 67 -3.70 -1.12 7.23
N PHE A 68 -4.84 -1.52 6.66
CA PHE A 68 -5.45 -0.76 5.58
C PHE A 68 -5.94 0.61 6.06
N ARG A 69 -6.50 0.68 7.27
CA ARG A 69 -6.85 1.95 7.91
C ARG A 69 -5.61 2.84 8.08
N ALA A 70 -4.54 2.32 8.69
CA ALA A 70 -3.31 3.07 8.89
C ALA A 70 -2.68 3.51 7.55
N PHE A 71 -2.75 2.66 6.53
CA PHE A 71 -2.34 2.99 5.16
C PHE A 71 -3.12 4.18 4.59
N ALA A 72 -4.45 4.21 4.78
CA ALA A 72 -5.25 5.34 4.32
C ALA A 72 -4.91 6.64 5.08
N GLU A 73 -4.68 6.55 6.39
CA GLU A 73 -4.32 7.69 7.23
C GLU A 73 -2.97 8.31 6.81
N VAL A 74 -2.01 7.51 6.34
CA VAL A 74 -0.71 7.99 5.86
C VAL A 74 -0.83 8.98 4.69
N PHE A 75 -1.83 8.82 3.82
CA PHE A 75 -2.07 9.74 2.69
C PHE A 75 -2.76 11.05 3.08
N THR A 76 -3.14 11.21 4.35
CA THR A 76 -3.59 12.52 4.86
C THR A 76 -2.42 13.49 5.07
N CYS A 77 -1.19 12.97 5.17
CA CYS A 77 0.03 13.78 5.28
C CYS A 77 0.31 14.54 3.96
N SER A 78 0.68 15.82 4.05
CA SER A 78 0.88 16.71 2.90
C SER A 78 1.90 16.18 1.88
N ARG A 79 3.01 15.59 2.33
CA ARG A 79 4.06 15.03 1.44
C ARG A 79 3.52 13.86 0.61
N LEU A 80 2.87 12.89 1.25
CA LEU A 80 2.37 11.69 0.58
C LEU A 80 1.11 11.96 -0.24
N ARG A 81 0.26 12.88 0.21
CA ARG A 81 -0.82 13.44 -0.61
C ARG A 81 -0.27 14.06 -1.90
N SER A 82 0.77 14.89 -1.80
CA SER A 82 1.39 15.52 -2.97
C SER A 82 2.02 14.48 -3.91
N LEU A 83 2.67 13.44 -3.36
CA LEU A 83 3.23 12.35 -4.14
C LEU A 83 2.14 11.56 -4.88
N PHE A 84 1.01 11.28 -4.20
CA PHE A 84 -0.13 10.59 -4.80
C PHE A 84 -0.79 11.41 -5.92
N LEU A 85 -0.96 12.72 -5.72
CA LEU A 85 -1.48 13.60 -6.77
C LEU A 85 -0.56 13.67 -8.00
N LYS A 86 0.76 13.59 -7.80
CA LYS A 86 1.75 13.61 -8.90
C LYS A 86 1.82 12.29 -9.67
N ARG A 87 1.77 11.15 -8.98
CA ARG A 87 1.97 9.81 -9.58
C ARG A 87 0.65 9.10 -9.92
N GLY A 88 -0.48 9.57 -9.38
CA GLY A 88 -1.80 8.98 -9.56
C GLY A 88 -1.95 7.58 -8.96
N LEU A 89 -2.92 6.82 -9.46
CA LEU A 89 -3.25 5.47 -8.96
C LEU A 89 -2.10 4.46 -9.11
N ALA A 90 -1.13 4.72 -10.00
CA ALA A 90 0.05 3.88 -10.15
C ALA A 90 0.92 3.82 -8.88
N LEU A 91 0.79 4.80 -7.97
CA LEU A 91 1.47 4.81 -6.67
C LEU A 91 0.92 3.75 -5.71
N LEU A 92 -0.33 3.32 -5.88
CA LEU A 92 -1.01 2.48 -4.89
C LEU A 92 -0.35 1.11 -4.73
N ALA A 93 -0.02 0.43 -5.83
CA ALA A 93 0.59 -0.89 -5.74
C ALA A 93 1.95 -0.88 -5.02
N PRO A 94 2.91 0.02 -5.35
CA PRO A 94 4.12 0.21 -4.56
C PRO A 94 3.84 0.58 -3.08
N ALA A 95 2.86 1.46 -2.83
CA ALA A 95 2.53 1.88 -1.47
C ALA A 95 1.94 0.74 -0.63
N LEU A 96 1.12 -0.14 -1.22
CA LEU A 96 0.60 -1.34 -0.54
C LEU A 96 1.74 -2.31 -0.22
N LYS A 97 2.74 -2.46 -1.11
CA LYS A 97 3.95 -3.28 -0.83
C LYS A 97 4.73 -2.73 0.36
N VAL A 98 4.90 -1.41 0.45
CA VAL A 98 5.55 -0.77 1.60
C VAL A 98 4.74 -1.02 2.88
N ALA A 99 3.41 -0.81 2.84
CA ALA A 99 2.54 -1.04 3.99
C ALA A 99 2.54 -2.49 4.49
N ALA A 100 2.64 -3.45 3.57
CA ALA A 100 2.72 -4.88 3.87
C ALA A 100 3.99 -5.25 4.63
N GLY A 101 5.15 -4.68 4.22
CA GLY A 101 6.46 -5.00 4.79
C GLY A 101 6.87 -4.13 5.99
N MET A 102 6.16 -3.04 6.26
CA MET A 102 6.50 -2.11 7.34
C MET A 102 5.82 -2.50 8.65
N ARG A 103 6.55 -2.39 9.76
CA ARG A 103 5.95 -2.55 11.10
C ARG A 103 4.93 -1.44 11.36
N LEU A 104 3.77 -1.83 11.87
CA LEU A 104 2.68 -0.93 12.22
C LEU A 104 2.70 -0.67 13.72
N ASN A 105 2.67 0.61 14.13
CA ASN A 105 2.39 0.96 15.52
C ASN A 105 0.88 1.16 15.69
N MET A 106 0.26 0.48 16.64
CA MET A 106 -1.19 0.52 16.81
C MET A 106 -1.73 1.84 17.33
N GLU A 107 -0.95 2.60 18.08
CA GLU A 107 -1.36 3.91 18.61
C GLU A 107 -1.20 5.03 17.59
N ARG A 108 -0.17 4.95 16.75
CA ARG A 108 0.27 6.04 15.86
C ARG A 108 0.15 5.73 14.37
N GLY A 109 -0.20 4.51 14.00
CA GLY A 109 -0.20 4.05 12.62
C GLY A 109 1.21 3.85 12.05
N PHE A 110 1.34 3.92 10.73
CA PHE A 110 2.66 3.95 10.09
C PHE A 110 3.30 5.32 10.29
N ASN A 111 4.61 5.33 10.54
CA ASN A 111 5.37 6.58 10.55
C ASN A 111 5.41 7.19 9.14
N PRO A 112 4.81 8.38 8.89
CA PRO A 112 4.69 8.92 7.53
C PRO A 112 6.03 9.23 6.87
N HIS A 113 7.03 9.66 7.65
CA HIS A 113 8.37 9.94 7.14
C HIS A 113 9.06 8.65 6.68
N LYS A 114 9.09 7.62 7.53
CA LYS A 114 9.68 6.31 7.15
C LYS A 114 8.96 5.69 5.96
N PHE A 115 7.63 5.82 5.93
CA PHE A 115 6.82 5.34 4.81
C PHE A 115 7.18 6.05 3.50
N ALA A 116 7.29 7.39 3.52
CA ALA A 116 7.67 8.17 2.34
C ALA A 116 9.05 7.80 1.83
N VAL A 117 10.03 7.65 2.71
CA VAL A 117 11.40 7.22 2.35
C VAL A 117 11.38 5.84 1.70
N ALA A 118 10.68 4.86 2.30
CA ALA A 118 10.58 3.51 1.74
C ALA A 118 9.87 3.50 0.37
N LEU A 119 8.81 4.29 0.22
CA LEU A 119 8.07 4.40 -1.02
C LEU A 119 8.89 5.06 -2.13
N GLU A 120 9.58 6.16 -1.84
CA GLU A 120 10.46 6.82 -2.82
C GLU A 120 11.64 5.91 -3.23
N GLY A 121 12.19 5.14 -2.29
CA GLY A 121 13.19 4.12 -2.58
C GLY A 121 12.68 3.06 -3.56
N LEU A 122 11.53 2.46 -3.27
CA LEU A 122 10.90 1.45 -4.13
C LEU A 122 10.54 2.02 -5.51
N LEU A 123 10.04 3.26 -5.57
CA LEU A 123 9.77 3.91 -6.86
C LEU A 123 11.04 4.13 -7.66
N SER A 124 12.13 4.51 -7.02
CA SER A 124 13.43 4.69 -7.68
C SER A 124 13.95 3.37 -8.26
N GLU A 125 13.78 2.26 -7.55
CA GLU A 125 14.13 0.93 -8.06
C GLU A 125 13.27 0.52 -9.26
N LEU A 126 11.95 0.75 -9.18
CA LEU A 126 11.02 0.45 -10.28
C LEU A 126 11.29 1.32 -11.51
N ASP A 127 11.61 2.61 -11.31
CA ASP A 127 11.93 3.53 -12.40
C ASP A 127 13.26 3.09 -13.07
N ARG A 128 14.27 2.63 -12.31
CA ARG A 128 15.50 2.03 -12.88
C ARG A 128 15.22 0.75 -13.67
N ALA A 129 14.38 -0.14 -13.15
CA ALA A 129 14.02 -1.38 -13.84
C ALA A 129 13.20 -1.15 -15.13
N ARG A 130 12.54 0.01 -15.24
CA ARG A 130 11.76 0.40 -16.43
C ARG A 130 12.58 1.07 -17.51
N VAL A 131 13.76 1.61 -17.21
CA VAL A 131 14.70 2.08 -18.24
C VAL A 131 15.29 0.82 -18.88
N PRO A 132 14.86 0.41 -20.08
CA PRO A 132 15.53 -0.67 -20.76
C PRO A 132 16.91 -0.16 -21.14
N ASP A 133 17.85 -1.07 -21.22
CA ASP A 133 19.18 -0.88 -21.76
C ASP A 133 19.14 -0.34 -23.21
N ARG A 134 18.86 0.97 -23.36
CA ARG A 134 18.95 1.68 -24.64
C ARG A 134 20.38 1.69 -25.16
N TYR A 135 21.36 1.35 -24.32
CA TYR A 135 22.75 1.21 -24.70
C TYR A 135 23.02 -0.20 -25.29
N GLY A 136 22.48 -1.27 -24.71
CA GLY A 136 22.62 -2.63 -25.25
C GLY A 136 21.87 -2.90 -26.56
N GLN A 137 20.73 -2.23 -26.80
CA GLN A 137 20.03 -2.34 -28.10
C GLN A 137 20.70 -1.51 -29.21
N ALA A 138 21.38 -0.41 -28.87
CA ALA A 138 22.13 0.38 -29.84
C ALA A 138 23.40 -0.36 -30.30
N GLU A 139 24.13 -1.00 -29.37
CA GLU A 139 25.30 -1.82 -29.72
C GLU A 139 24.93 -3.07 -30.53
N MET A 140 23.79 -3.72 -30.23
CA MET A 140 23.30 -4.83 -31.05
C MET A 140 22.82 -4.41 -32.45
N LEU A 141 22.31 -3.18 -32.60
CA LEU A 141 21.89 -2.66 -33.90
C LEU A 141 23.09 -2.22 -34.74
N GLU A 142 24.12 -1.63 -34.14
CA GLU A 142 25.37 -1.30 -34.86
C GLU A 142 26.15 -2.57 -35.24
N ALA A 143 26.21 -3.59 -34.37
CA ALA A 143 26.85 -4.86 -34.69
C ALA A 143 26.09 -5.71 -35.72
N ALA A 144 24.80 -5.45 -35.95
CA ALA A 144 23.99 -6.13 -36.96
C ALA A 144 24.00 -5.42 -38.33
N ILE A 145 24.55 -4.19 -38.39
CA ILE A 145 24.65 -3.37 -39.61
C ILE A 145 26.11 -3.28 -40.11
N ALA A 146 27.09 -3.73 -39.31
CA ALA A 146 28.50 -3.90 -39.69
C ALA A 146 28.78 -5.30 -40.25
#